data_AF-A0A966WEL9-F1
#
_entry.id   AF-A0A966WEL9-F1
#
_cell.length_a   1.000
_cell.length_b   1.000
_cell.length_c   1.000
_cell.angle_alpha   90.00
_cell.angle_beta   90.00
_cell.angle_gamma   90.00
#
_symmetry.space_group_name_H-M   'P 1'
#
loop_
_entity.id
_entity.type
_entity.pdbx_description
1 polymer ?
#
loop_
_entity_poly.entity_id
_entity_poly.type
_entity_poly.pdbx_seq_one_letter_code
_entity_poly.pdbx_strand_id
1 'polypeptide(L)'
;MAQILLERYDDFTGGLNLRADQFLLAKNESPDMLNVEIDPRGGVFSRGAMQRLNTTAVSGTWAPDKLHAFYGATPTIMLANSTKVYRSTGGNFSTLAYSSGNDIATTNAHGASFANWGSTLYISTGATATAGYKWNTTDTYA
;
A
#
# COMPACT_ATOMS: atom_id res chain seq x y z
N MET A 1 6.03 53.14 -20.32
CA MET A 1 6.86 52.32 -19.42
C MET A 1 6.30 50.92 -19.44
N ALA A 2 7.09 49.92 -19.86
CA ALA A 2 6.68 48.53 -19.78
C ALA A 2 6.86 48.05 -18.34
N GLN A 3 5.75 47.72 -17.67
CA GLN A 3 5.76 47.14 -16.34
C GLN A 3 6.17 45.67 -16.48
N ILE A 4 7.33 45.30 -15.94
CA ILE A 4 7.70 43.89 -15.79
C ILE A 4 6.79 43.32 -14.72
N LEU A 5 5.87 42.44 -15.13
CA LEU A 5 5.01 41.71 -14.21
C LEU A 5 5.85 40.57 -13.60
N LEU A 6 6.28 40.74 -12.35
CA LEU A 6 6.94 39.68 -11.60
C LEU A 6 5.84 38.83 -10.93
N GLU A 7 5.41 37.76 -11.58
CA GLU A 7 4.45 36.82 -10.98
C GLU A 7 5.21 35.84 -10.08
N ARG A 8 5.03 36.02 -8.76
CA ARG A 8 5.50 35.06 -7.76
C ARG A 8 4.48 33.92 -7.70
N TYR A 9 4.90 32.72 -8.10
CA TYR A 9 4.14 31.48 -7.93
C TYR A 9 4.57 30.81 -6.63
N ASP A 10 4.02 31.28 -5.51
CA ASP A 10 4.23 30.72 -4.16
C ASP A 10 3.02 29.95 -3.63
N ASP A 11 1.90 29.98 -4.36
CA ASP A 11 0.68 29.26 -4.02
C ASP A 11 0.37 28.20 -5.09
N PHE A 12 0.28 26.94 -4.65
CA PHE A 12 -0.13 25.79 -5.46
C PHE A 12 -1.32 25.05 -4.83
N THR A 13 -2.10 25.72 -3.97
CA THR A 13 -3.30 25.15 -3.33
C THR A 13 -4.42 24.80 -4.32
N GLY A 14 -4.39 25.36 -5.54
CA GLY A 14 -5.36 25.06 -6.60
C GLY A 14 -5.24 23.64 -7.15
N GLY A 15 -4.03 23.06 -7.15
CA GLY A 15 -3.84 21.64 -7.48
C GLY A 15 -4.12 21.28 -8.94
N LEU A 16 -4.53 20.02 -9.18
CA LEU A 16 -4.72 19.46 -10.51
C LEU A 16 -6.05 19.91 -11.13
N ASN A 17 -6.00 20.65 -12.25
CA ASN A 17 -7.16 21.02 -13.04
C ASN A 17 -7.06 20.43 -14.46
N LEU A 18 -7.90 19.44 -14.78
CA LEU A 18 -7.85 18.69 -16.04
C LEU A 18 -8.31 19.46 -17.29
N ARG A 19 -8.66 20.75 -17.16
CA ARG A 19 -9.00 21.59 -18.32
C ARG A 19 -7.72 21.84 -19.14
N ALA A 20 -7.80 21.58 -20.44
CA ALA A 20 -6.66 21.78 -21.34
C ALA A 20 -6.39 23.26 -21.68
N ASP A 21 -7.36 24.15 -21.42
CA ASP A 21 -7.25 25.57 -21.71
C ASP A 21 -6.60 26.32 -20.55
N GLN A 22 -5.40 26.85 -20.77
CA GLN A 22 -4.62 27.62 -19.81
C GLN A 22 -5.34 28.89 -19.31
N PHE A 23 -6.30 29.43 -20.08
CA PHE A 23 -7.05 30.62 -19.68
C PHE A 23 -8.18 30.31 -18.70
N LEU A 24 -8.49 29.02 -18.52
CA LEU A 24 -9.48 28.51 -17.58
C LEU A 24 -8.83 27.88 -16.33
N LEU A 25 -7.51 28.03 -16.18
CA LEU A 25 -6.78 27.66 -14.98
C LEU A 25 -6.61 28.87 -14.07
N ALA A 26 -6.88 28.67 -12.78
CA ALA A 26 -6.45 29.63 -11.78
C ALA A 26 -4.91 29.67 -11.73
N LYS A 27 -4.35 30.78 -11.24
CA LYS A 27 -2.90 30.98 -11.19
C LYS A 27 -2.15 29.93 -10.36
N ASN A 28 -2.84 29.22 -9.47
CA ASN A 28 -2.30 28.20 -8.58
C ASN A 28 -2.72 26.77 -8.96
N GLU A 29 -3.23 26.57 -10.17
CA GLU A 29 -3.63 25.27 -10.72
C GLU A 29 -2.66 24.83 -11.84
N SER A 30 -2.51 23.52 -12.02
CA SER A 30 -1.76 22.94 -13.13
C SER A 30 -2.54 21.77 -13.75
N PRO A 31 -2.51 21.60 -15.09
CA PRO A 31 -3.16 20.47 -15.73
C PRO A 31 -2.28 19.21 -15.71
N ASP A 32 -1.01 19.35 -15.33
CA ASP A 32 -0.04 18.26 -15.30
C ASP A 32 0.67 18.24 -13.93
N MET A 33 0.11 17.45 -13.03
CA MET A 33 0.66 17.20 -11.69
C MET A 33 0.84 15.71 -11.41
N LEU A 34 1.22 14.95 -12.43
CA LEU A 34 1.54 13.53 -12.23
C LEU A 34 2.93 13.39 -11.62
N ASN A 35 3.06 12.53 -10.60
CA ASN A 35 4.34 12.21 -9.95
C ASN A 35 5.11 13.43 -9.42
N VAL A 36 4.41 14.46 -8.95
CA VAL A 36 5.00 15.59 -8.23
C VAL A 36 4.55 15.63 -6.77
N GLU A 37 5.41 16.18 -5.92
CA GLU A 37 5.17 16.60 -4.55
C GLU A 37 5.33 18.12 -4.48
N ILE A 38 4.36 18.80 -3.90
CA ILE A 38 4.40 20.24 -3.68
C ILE A 38 4.76 20.48 -2.22
N ASP A 39 5.86 21.17 -1.97
CA ASP A 39 6.23 21.66 -0.65
C ASP A 39 5.41 22.94 -0.35
N PRO A 40 4.73 23.03 0.79
CA PRO A 40 4.04 24.23 1.25
C PRO A 40 4.90 25.51 1.26
N ARG A 41 6.23 25.37 1.21
CA ARG A 41 7.20 26.49 1.12
C ARG A 41 7.45 26.97 -0.32
N GLY A 42 6.69 26.48 -1.31
CA GLY A 42 6.78 26.91 -2.71
C GLY A 42 7.77 26.11 -3.55
N GLY A 43 8.05 24.85 -3.18
CA GLY A 43 8.91 23.95 -3.95
C GLY A 43 8.09 22.90 -4.71
N VAL A 44 8.54 22.50 -5.90
CA VAL A 44 8.00 21.35 -6.64
C VAL A 44 9.09 20.31 -6.78
N PHE A 45 8.82 19.10 -6.33
CA PHE A 45 9.74 17.96 -6.39
C PHE A 45 9.09 16.82 -7.15
N SER A 46 9.90 15.98 -7.82
CA SER A 46 9.40 14.69 -8.27
C SER A 46 9.03 13.86 -7.04
N ARG A 47 7.83 13.25 -7.05
CA ARG A 47 7.39 12.31 -6.03
C ARG A 47 8.40 11.19 -5.89
N GLY A 48 8.62 10.73 -4.66
CA GLY A 48 9.46 9.56 -4.41
C GLY A 48 9.06 8.40 -5.31
N ALA A 49 10.03 7.86 -6.06
CA ALA A 49 9.80 6.68 -6.90
C ALA A 49 9.47 5.46 -6.02
N MET A 50 8.89 4.43 -6.64
CA MET A 50 8.65 3.16 -5.96
C MET A 50 9.94 2.35 -5.90
N GLN A 51 10.35 1.91 -4.71
CA GLN A 51 11.43 0.95 -4.54
C GLN A 51 10.85 -0.46 -4.44
N ARG A 52 11.43 -1.40 -5.19
CA ARG A 52 11.08 -2.82 -5.09
C ARG A 52 11.51 -3.37 -3.73
N LEU A 53 10.57 -3.97 -3.00
CA LEU A 53 10.83 -4.58 -1.69
C LEU A 53 11.40 -6.01 -1.80
N ASN A 54 10.80 -6.84 -2.65
CA ASN A 54 11.14 -8.26 -2.81
C ASN A 54 11.88 -8.52 -4.13
N THR A 55 12.93 -9.32 -4.10
CA THR A 55 13.69 -9.72 -5.30
C THR A 55 13.02 -10.85 -6.07
N THR A 56 12.25 -11.70 -5.39
CA THR A 56 11.52 -12.82 -5.99
C THR A 56 10.02 -12.54 -6.00
N ALA A 57 9.33 -12.95 -7.07
CA ALA A 57 7.88 -12.89 -7.13
C ALA A 57 7.24 -13.77 -6.03
N VAL A 58 6.04 -13.38 -5.57
CA VAL A 58 5.23 -14.26 -4.72
C VAL A 58 4.76 -15.43 -5.56
N SER A 59 5.07 -16.65 -5.12
CA SER A 59 4.76 -17.88 -5.86
C SER A 59 3.25 -18.17 -5.92
N GLY A 60 2.78 -18.66 -7.06
CA GLY A 60 1.39 -19.07 -7.30
C GLY A 60 0.62 -18.08 -8.18
N THR A 61 -0.71 -18.17 -8.17
CA THR A 61 -1.57 -17.20 -8.88
C THR A 61 -1.43 -15.82 -8.22
N TRP A 62 -0.82 -14.89 -8.94
CA TRP A 62 -0.66 -13.51 -8.50
C TRP A 62 -1.99 -12.74 -8.69
N ALA A 63 -2.89 -12.95 -7.74
CA ALA A 63 -4.11 -12.17 -7.54
C ALA A 63 -4.11 -11.56 -6.13
N PRO A 64 -3.20 -10.61 -5.84
CA PRO A 64 -3.15 -9.97 -4.54
C PRO A 64 -4.34 -9.02 -4.37
N ASP A 65 -5.22 -9.33 -3.42
CA ASP A 65 -6.39 -8.48 -3.15
C ASP A 65 -6.17 -7.55 -1.95
N LYS A 66 -5.33 -7.96 -0.99
CA LYS A 66 -5.20 -7.23 0.28
C LYS A 66 -3.76 -7.21 0.78
N LEU A 67 -3.30 -6.01 1.08
CA LEU A 67 -2.08 -5.74 1.84
C LEU A 67 -2.47 -5.17 3.20
N HIS A 68 -1.84 -5.66 4.27
CA HIS A 68 -2.18 -5.25 5.63
C HIS A 68 -0.93 -5.08 6.48
N ALA A 69 -0.80 -3.93 7.14
CA ALA A 69 0.31 -3.66 8.04
C ALA A 69 0.01 -4.23 9.43
N PHE A 70 0.87 -5.13 9.91
CA PHE A 70 0.79 -5.70 11.25
C PHE A 70 1.98 -5.28 12.10
N TYR A 71 1.69 -4.48 13.13
CA TYR A 71 2.68 -3.90 14.03
C TYR A 71 2.82 -4.74 15.31
N GLY A 72 3.09 -6.04 15.16
CA GLY A 72 3.47 -6.90 16.29
C GLY A 72 4.86 -6.58 16.84
N ALA A 73 5.44 -7.47 17.65
CA ALA A 73 6.80 -7.31 18.17
C ALA A 73 7.85 -7.13 17.06
N THR A 74 7.59 -7.72 15.88
CA THR A 74 8.34 -7.46 14.65
C THR A 74 7.39 -6.92 13.58
N PRO A 75 7.51 -5.66 13.12
CA PRO A 75 6.66 -5.12 12.08
C PRO A 75 6.66 -6.00 10.84
N THR A 76 5.47 -6.43 10.43
CA THR A 76 5.28 -7.42 9.37
C THR A 76 4.21 -6.91 8.41
N ILE A 77 4.48 -6.98 7.11
CA ILE A 77 3.49 -6.75 6.06
C ILE A 77 2.84 -8.09 5.74
N MET A 78 1.52 -8.14 5.88
CA MET A 78 0.69 -9.28 5.52
C MET A 78 0.13 -9.08 4.11
N LEU A 79 0.08 -10.16 3.35
CA LEU A 79 -0.48 -10.18 2.00
C LEU A 79 -1.43 -11.38 1.90
N ALA A 80 -2.64 -11.16 1.40
CA ALA A 80 -3.56 -12.23 1.03
C ALA A 80 -3.77 -12.25 -0.49
N ASN A 81 -3.73 -13.44 -1.06
CA ASN A 81 -4.30 -13.71 -2.38
C ASN A 81 -5.49 -14.68 -2.24
N SER A 82 -6.07 -15.08 -3.37
CA SER A 82 -7.21 -16.01 -3.41
C SER A 82 -6.92 -17.44 -2.93
N THR A 83 -5.69 -17.76 -2.52
CA THR A 83 -5.28 -19.13 -2.15
C THR A 83 -4.59 -19.23 -0.78
N LYS A 84 -3.81 -18.22 -0.39
CA LYS A 84 -2.90 -18.28 0.75
C LYS A 84 -2.70 -16.92 1.42
N VAL A 85 -2.22 -16.97 2.65
CA VAL A 85 -1.69 -15.83 3.40
C VAL A 85 -0.16 -15.85 3.36
N TYR A 86 0.43 -14.68 3.12
CA TYR A 86 1.87 -14.45 3.10
C TYR A 86 2.24 -13.35 4.09
N ARG A 87 3.50 -13.37 4.52
CA ARG A 87 4.10 -12.38 5.41
C ARG A 87 5.48 -11.97 4.90
N SER A 88 5.87 -10.73 5.19
CA SER A 88 7.22 -10.20 4.95
C SER A 88 7.62 -9.23 6.05
N THR A 89 8.87 -9.28 6.49
CA THR A 89 9.48 -8.34 7.43
C THR A 89 10.38 -7.31 6.74
N GLY A 90 10.20 -7.10 5.42
CA GLY A 90 10.99 -6.15 4.63
C GLY A 90 11.80 -6.77 3.48
N GLY A 91 11.48 -8.01 3.07
CA GLY A 91 12.11 -8.69 1.94
C GLY A 91 11.11 -9.55 1.16
N ASN A 92 11.55 -10.72 0.69
CA ASN A 92 10.68 -11.68 0.00
C ASN A 92 9.54 -12.16 0.90
N PHE A 93 8.36 -12.35 0.32
CA PHE A 93 7.20 -12.90 1.03
C PHE A 93 7.35 -14.41 1.20
N SER A 94 7.03 -14.91 2.40
CA SER A 94 6.90 -16.33 2.72
C SER A 94 5.45 -16.64 3.14
N THR A 95 4.97 -17.86 2.90
CA THR A 95 3.64 -18.26 3.37
C THR A 95 3.58 -18.24 4.90
N LEU A 96 2.42 -17.89 5.45
CA LEU A 96 2.13 -18.07 6.87
C LEU A 96 1.43 -19.43 7.04
N ALA A 97 1.98 -20.26 7.93
CA ALA A 97 1.50 -21.60 8.21
C ALA A 97 0.89 -21.68 9.61
N TYR A 98 -0.07 -22.60 9.80
CA TYR A 98 -0.67 -22.89 11.11
C TYR A 98 -0.06 -24.13 11.77
N SER A 99 0.74 -24.91 11.02
CA SER A 99 1.59 -25.97 11.54
C SER A 99 2.66 -26.34 10.51
N SER A 100 3.60 -27.20 10.87
CA SER A 100 4.67 -27.61 9.95
C SER A 100 4.09 -28.23 8.67
N GLY A 101 4.43 -27.64 7.52
CA GLY A 101 3.97 -28.08 6.20
C GLY A 101 2.54 -27.69 5.84
N ASN A 102 1.79 -27.00 6.71
CA ASN A 102 0.41 -26.63 6.45
C ASN A 102 0.23 -25.10 6.46
N ASP A 103 0.15 -24.54 5.25
CA ASP A 103 -0.12 -23.11 5.03
C ASP A 103 -1.56 -22.74 5.39
N ILE A 104 -1.78 -21.49 5.79
CA ILE A 104 -3.12 -20.92 5.87
C ILE A 104 -3.66 -20.77 4.44
N ALA A 105 -4.60 -21.65 4.09
CA ALA A 105 -5.32 -21.59 2.83
C ALA A 105 -6.57 -20.71 2.95
N THR A 106 -6.93 -20.05 1.85
CA THR A 106 -8.21 -19.36 1.69
C THR A 106 -8.87 -19.80 0.39
N THR A 107 -10.18 -19.96 0.43
CA THR A 107 -11.03 -20.26 -0.73
C THR A 107 -11.81 -19.02 -1.18
N ASN A 108 -11.58 -17.88 -0.53
CA ASN A 108 -12.24 -16.63 -0.86
C ASN A 108 -11.57 -15.99 -2.08
N ALA A 109 -12.36 -15.56 -3.05
CA ALA A 109 -11.84 -14.90 -4.26
C ALA A 109 -10.99 -13.67 -3.93
N HIS A 110 -11.32 -12.95 -2.85
CA HIS A 110 -10.59 -11.76 -2.39
C HIS A 110 -9.61 -12.03 -1.23
N GLY A 111 -9.26 -13.29 -1.04
CA GLY A 111 -8.37 -13.76 0.01
C GLY A 111 -8.88 -13.56 1.44
N ALA A 112 -7.98 -13.82 2.40
CA ALA A 112 -8.25 -13.66 3.82
C ALA A 112 -8.38 -12.18 4.23
N SER A 113 -9.17 -11.92 5.27
CA SER A 113 -9.27 -10.63 5.95
C SER A 113 -8.43 -10.62 7.22
N PHE A 114 -7.87 -9.46 7.55
CA PHE A 114 -6.97 -9.26 8.67
C PHE A 114 -7.52 -8.23 9.66
N ALA A 115 -7.34 -8.46 10.95
CA ALA A 115 -7.64 -7.48 11.99
C ALA A 115 -6.58 -7.56 13.10
N ASN A 116 -6.05 -6.42 13.54
CA ASN A 116 -5.06 -6.37 14.62
C ASN A 116 -5.75 -6.05 15.95
N TRP A 117 -5.33 -6.71 17.02
CA TRP A 117 -5.68 -6.36 18.38
C TRP A 117 -4.45 -6.50 19.28
N GLY A 118 -3.90 -5.36 19.72
CA GLY A 118 -2.62 -5.37 20.44
C GLY A 118 -1.54 -6.07 19.62
N SER A 119 -0.90 -7.09 20.20
CA SER A 119 0.16 -7.88 19.58
C SER A 119 -0.34 -9.06 18.73
N THR A 120 -1.65 -9.25 18.61
CA THR A 120 -2.26 -10.41 17.93
C THR A 120 -2.93 -10.00 16.64
N LEU A 121 -2.63 -10.72 15.56
CA LEU A 121 -3.31 -10.64 14.28
C LEU A 121 -4.38 -11.71 14.21
N TYR A 122 -5.63 -11.32 13.96
CA TYR A 122 -6.73 -12.22 13.63
C TYR A 122 -6.88 -12.33 12.12
N ILE A 123 -7.06 -13.57 11.65
CA ILE A 123 -7.11 -13.91 10.23
C ILE A 123 -8.40 -14.68 9.98
N SER A 124 -9.24 -14.16 9.09
CA SER A 124 -10.45 -14.82 8.61
C SER A 124 -10.30 -15.22 7.15
N THR A 125 -10.43 -16.50 6.86
CA THR A 125 -10.15 -17.10 5.54
C THR A 125 -11.38 -17.17 4.62
N GLY A 126 -12.53 -16.62 5.06
CA GLY A 126 -13.77 -16.52 4.29
C GLY A 126 -14.89 -17.42 4.82
N ALA A 127 -16.11 -17.23 4.30
CA ALA A 127 -17.32 -17.89 4.79
C ALA A 127 -17.34 -19.42 4.57
N THR A 128 -16.60 -19.91 3.57
CA THR A 128 -16.52 -21.34 3.22
C THR A 128 -15.29 -22.02 3.81
N ALA A 129 -14.47 -21.29 4.56
CA ALA A 129 -13.24 -21.83 5.14
C ALA A 129 -13.50 -22.52 6.47
N THR A 130 -12.66 -23.51 6.80
CA THR A 130 -12.87 -24.42 7.94
C THR A 130 -12.52 -23.78 9.30
N ALA A 131 -11.68 -22.76 9.33
CA ALA A 131 -11.21 -22.13 10.57
C ALA A 131 -10.73 -20.68 10.37
N GLY A 132 -10.83 -19.89 11.45
CA GLY A 132 -10.08 -18.64 11.60
C GLY A 132 -8.79 -18.88 12.39
N TYR A 133 -7.79 -18.03 12.18
CA TYR A 133 -6.45 -18.16 12.79
C TYR A 133 -6.11 -16.90 13.59
N LYS A 134 -5.16 -17.03 14.52
CA LYS A 134 -4.62 -15.88 15.26
C LYS A 134 -3.11 -16.03 15.41
N TRP A 135 -2.37 -14.97 15.15
CA TRP A 135 -0.91 -15.06 15.08
C TRP A 135 -0.23 -13.91 15.81
N ASN A 136 0.81 -14.20 16.57
CA ASN A 136 1.77 -13.18 17.04
C ASN A 136 3.07 -13.33 16.26
N THR A 137 3.77 -12.22 16.02
CA THR A 137 5.01 -12.23 15.23
C THR A 137 6.15 -13.04 15.87
N THR A 138 6.06 -13.33 17.16
CA THR A 138 6.99 -14.18 17.91
C THR A 138 6.77 -15.67 17.68
N ASP A 139 5.58 -16.05 17.17
CA ASP A 139 5.18 -17.43 17.02
C ASP A 139 5.59 -17.95 15.63
N THR A 140 6.04 -19.21 15.58
CA THR A 140 6.42 -19.85 14.31
C THR A 140 5.20 -20.08 13.41
N TYR A 141 4.06 -20.39 14.01
CA TYR A 141 2.80 -20.72 13.35
C TYR A 141 1.63 -19.91 13.93
N ALA A 142 0.58 -19.75 13.13
CA ALA A 142 -0.70 -19.08 13.47
C ALA A 142 -1.77 -20.03 14.04
#